data_AF-A0A369XRV6-F1
#
_entry.id   AF-A0A369XRV6-F1
#
_cell.length_a   1.000
_cell.length_b   1.000
_cell.length_c   1.000
_cell.angle_alpha   90.00
_cell.angle_beta   90.00
_cell.angle_gamma   90.00
#
_symmetry.space_group_name_H-M   'P 1'
#
loop_
_entity.id
_entity.type
_entity.pdbx_description
1 polymer ?
#
loop_
_entity_poly.entity_id
_entity_poly.type
_entity_poly.pdbx_seq_one_letter_code
_entity_poly.pdbx_strand_id
1 'polypeptide(L)'
;MFNSKAYQGPWRSRLLRTPDNVAFIPWLRDRGSLTARIQARGRFAVRVLRQGFSLPTADEARLLGIEPGVRAWVREVALHCDEQRVVFAHTVLPYRPRGPLQLWLARLGSGSLGALLFSHPGFRRGKINYKRLDERHTLFASALGALQLEEVEAGRLWARRSHFRFGAQSVLVTEIFSPRMLQLRETNKKEAHAAS
;
A
#
# COMPACT_ATOMS: atom_id res chain seq x y z
N MET A 1 -20.11 -0.73 -26.50
CA MET A 1 -19.48 -1.87 -27.18
C MET A 1 -18.04 -2.01 -26.70
N PHE A 2 -17.60 -3.24 -26.45
CA PHE A 2 -16.32 -3.69 -25.86
C PHE A 2 -16.10 -3.40 -24.36
N ASN A 3 -16.73 -4.27 -23.57
CA ASN A 3 -16.38 -4.53 -22.17
C ASN A 3 -15.00 -5.19 -22.12
N SER A 4 -13.93 -4.38 -22.03
CA SER A 4 -12.60 -4.86 -21.69
C SER A 4 -12.62 -5.32 -20.23
N LYS A 5 -12.99 -6.58 -20.00
CA LYS A 5 -12.61 -7.27 -18.77
C LYS A 5 -11.08 -7.38 -18.79
N ALA A 6 -10.42 -6.34 -18.31
CA ALA A 6 -8.98 -6.36 -18.07
C ALA A 6 -8.69 -7.55 -17.13
N TYR A 7 -8.17 -8.62 -17.70
CA TYR A 7 -7.81 -9.80 -16.93
C TYR A 7 -6.60 -9.47 -16.08
N GLN A 8 -6.85 -9.08 -14.84
CA GLN A 8 -5.82 -8.80 -13.86
C GLN A 8 -5.41 -10.12 -13.22
N GLY A 9 -4.27 -10.70 -13.61
CA GLY A 9 -3.80 -12.00 -13.09
C GLY A 9 -3.82 -12.10 -11.55
N PRO A 10 -3.88 -13.31 -10.98
CA PRO A 10 -4.21 -13.48 -9.56
C PRO A 10 -3.13 -12.92 -8.63
N TRP A 11 -3.57 -12.41 -7.48
CA TRP A 11 -2.70 -12.17 -6.32
C TRP A 11 -2.13 -13.50 -5.82
N ARG A 12 -0.82 -13.58 -5.65
CA ARG A 12 -0.13 -14.83 -5.28
C ARG A 12 0.23 -14.83 -3.80
N SER A 13 0.01 -15.95 -3.10
CA SER A 13 0.43 -16.13 -1.70
C SER A 13 1.92 -16.44 -1.55
N ARG A 14 2.57 -16.86 -2.65
CA ARG A 14 4.02 -17.12 -2.73
C ARG A 14 4.65 -16.16 -3.72
N LEU A 15 5.76 -15.55 -3.33
CA LEU A 15 6.60 -14.72 -4.19
C LEU A 15 7.74 -15.59 -4.73
N LEU A 16 7.64 -15.99 -6.00
CA LEU A 16 8.75 -16.62 -6.72
C LEU A 16 9.86 -15.60 -6.93
N ARG A 17 11.11 -16.01 -6.77
CA ARG A 17 12.26 -15.14 -7.01
C ARG A 17 12.50 -15.04 -8.52
N THR A 18 12.54 -13.82 -9.03
CA THR A 18 12.82 -13.51 -10.43
C THR A 18 13.81 -12.34 -10.50
N PRO A 19 14.55 -12.17 -11.62
CA PRO A 19 15.50 -11.07 -11.75
C PRO A 19 14.88 -9.69 -11.51
N ASP A 20 13.63 -9.49 -11.92
CA ASP A 20 12.89 -8.23 -11.78
C ASP A 20 12.34 -7.96 -10.37
N ASN A 21 12.43 -8.92 -9.43
CA ASN A 21 11.89 -8.75 -8.08
C ASN A 21 12.87 -8.99 -6.95
N VAL A 22 14.06 -9.53 -7.26
CA VAL A 22 15.04 -9.92 -6.24
C VAL A 22 15.40 -8.78 -5.30
N ALA A 23 15.58 -7.57 -5.83
CA ALA A 23 15.88 -6.38 -5.04
C ALA A 23 14.69 -5.89 -4.20
N PHE A 24 13.46 -6.19 -4.63
CA PHE A 24 12.23 -5.87 -3.90
C PHE A 24 11.85 -6.91 -2.85
N ILE A 25 12.37 -8.14 -2.91
CA ILE A 25 12.01 -9.23 -1.98
C ILE A 25 12.08 -8.79 -0.51
N PRO A 26 13.15 -8.10 -0.03
CA PRO A 26 13.23 -7.66 1.35
C PRO A 26 12.06 -6.77 1.77
N TRP A 27 11.57 -5.92 0.87
CA TRP A 27 10.44 -5.01 1.10
C TRP A 27 9.10 -5.71 0.96
N LEU A 28 8.94 -6.53 -0.07
CA LEU A 28 7.71 -7.26 -0.35
C LEU A 28 7.38 -8.21 0.80
N ARG A 29 8.34 -9.04 1.24
CA ARG A 29 8.12 -10.07 2.27
C ARG A 29 8.08 -9.52 3.69
N ASP A 30 8.44 -8.26 3.89
CA ASP A 30 8.56 -7.68 5.23
C ASP A 30 7.24 -7.74 6.00
N ARG A 31 7.29 -8.37 7.17
CA ARG A 31 6.16 -8.46 8.07
C ARG A 31 6.14 -7.30 9.08
N GLY A 32 7.18 -6.49 9.19
CA GLY A 32 7.21 -5.32 10.04
C GLY A 32 6.45 -4.11 9.49
N SER A 33 6.59 -2.99 10.18
CA SER A 33 6.03 -1.70 9.77
C SER A 33 6.85 -1.12 8.63
N LEU A 34 6.23 -1.02 7.44
CA LEU A 34 6.85 -0.35 6.29
C LEU A 34 7.25 1.08 6.61
N THR A 35 6.44 1.78 7.43
CA THR A 35 6.74 3.13 7.90
C THR A 35 8.02 3.18 8.71
N ALA A 36 8.18 2.31 9.71
CA ALA A 36 9.41 2.28 10.52
C ALA A 36 10.64 2.00 9.65
N ARG A 37 10.49 1.13 8.65
CA ARG A 37 11.57 0.77 7.74
C ARG A 37 11.98 1.90 6.79
N ILE A 38 11.02 2.69 6.31
CA ILE A 38 11.29 3.89 5.51
C ILE A 38 11.90 4.99 6.39
N GLN A 39 11.38 5.20 7.61
CA GLN A 39 11.95 6.14 8.59
C GLN A 39 13.42 5.84 8.92
N ALA A 40 13.82 4.57 8.91
CA ALA A 40 15.21 4.17 9.11
C ALA A 40 16.16 4.50 7.92
N ARG A 41 15.65 5.14 6.86
CA ARG A 41 16.39 5.50 5.65
C ARG A 41 16.35 6.99 5.31
N GLY A 42 15.56 7.79 6.02
CA GLY A 42 15.39 9.22 5.75
C GLY A 42 14.15 9.81 6.42
N ARG A 43 13.84 11.08 6.09
CA ARG A 43 12.66 11.78 6.61
C ARG A 43 11.39 11.16 6.02
N PHE A 44 10.51 10.66 6.88
CA PHE A 44 9.26 10.07 6.44
C PHE A 44 8.12 11.08 6.45
N ALA A 45 7.34 11.11 5.37
CA ALA A 45 6.08 11.85 5.32
C ALA A 45 5.00 11.05 4.59
N VAL A 46 3.75 11.35 4.92
CA VAL A 46 2.57 10.81 4.22
C VAL A 46 1.86 11.95 3.52
N ARG A 47 1.71 11.86 2.21
CA ARG A 47 0.88 12.77 1.43
C ARG A 47 -0.44 12.08 1.10
N VAL A 48 -1.55 12.63 1.58
CA VAL A 48 -2.89 12.15 1.23
C VAL A 48 -3.21 12.60 -0.19
N LEU A 49 -3.57 11.65 -1.05
CA LEU A 49 -3.94 11.91 -2.44
C LEU A 49 -5.45 11.90 -2.61
N ARG A 50 -6.11 10.93 -1.97
CA ARG A 50 -7.57 10.80 -1.97
C ARG A 50 -8.03 10.12 -0.70
N GLN A 51 -9.16 10.56 -0.16
CA GLN A 51 -9.83 9.91 0.95
C GLN A 51 -11.34 10.14 0.83
N GLY A 52 -12.13 9.06 0.85
CA GLY A 52 -13.58 9.16 0.72
C GLY A 52 -14.24 7.85 0.29
N PHE A 53 -15.55 7.89 0.09
CA PHE A 53 -16.26 6.74 -0.49
C PHE A 53 -15.90 6.57 -1.97
N SER A 54 -15.55 5.35 -2.38
CA SER A 54 -15.25 5.00 -3.76
C SER A 54 -15.66 3.56 -4.03
N LEU A 55 -15.84 3.21 -5.30
CA LEU A 55 -15.91 1.80 -5.68
C LEU A 55 -14.53 1.17 -5.46
N PRO A 56 -14.44 0.04 -4.73
CA PRO A 56 -13.24 -0.79 -4.69
C PRO A 56 -13.08 -1.54 -6.00
N THR A 57 -11.91 -2.14 -6.24
CA THR A 57 -11.75 -3.06 -7.37
C THR A 57 -12.58 -4.34 -7.15
N ALA A 58 -12.91 -5.05 -8.23
CA ALA A 58 -13.72 -6.27 -8.12
C ALA A 58 -13.09 -7.36 -7.23
N ASP A 59 -11.76 -7.47 -7.23
CA ASP A 59 -11.03 -8.41 -6.36
C ASP A 59 -10.96 -7.94 -4.90
N GLU A 60 -10.88 -6.63 -4.65
CA GLU A 60 -10.95 -6.06 -3.30
C GLU A 60 -12.34 -6.25 -2.70
N ALA A 61 -13.40 -5.98 -3.48
CA ALA A 61 -14.79 -6.18 -3.08
C ALA A 61 -15.03 -7.64 -2.65
N ARG A 62 -14.62 -8.59 -3.50
CA ARG A 62 -14.75 -10.02 -3.22
C ARG A 62 -14.02 -10.43 -1.95
N LEU A 63 -12.79 -9.96 -1.74
CA LEU A 63 -11.98 -10.35 -0.59
C LEU A 63 -12.53 -9.79 0.73
N LEU A 64 -13.16 -8.62 0.67
CA LEU A 64 -13.75 -7.95 1.83
C LEU A 64 -15.24 -8.29 2.07
N GLY A 65 -15.85 -9.11 1.21
CA GLY A 65 -17.28 -9.43 1.28
C GLY A 65 -18.17 -8.23 0.99
N ILE A 66 -17.70 -7.27 0.18
CA ILE A 66 -18.48 -6.14 -0.29
C ILE A 66 -19.25 -6.57 -1.53
N GLU A 67 -20.55 -6.30 -1.56
CA GLU A 67 -21.39 -6.57 -2.72
C GLU A 67 -20.93 -5.78 -3.95
N PRO A 68 -21.01 -6.35 -5.16
CA PRO A 68 -20.67 -5.63 -6.38
C PRO A 68 -21.45 -4.31 -6.51
N GLY A 69 -20.75 -3.22 -6.85
CA GLY A 69 -21.34 -1.89 -6.99
C GLY A 69 -21.50 -1.12 -5.67
N VAL A 70 -21.25 -1.74 -4.52
CA VAL A 70 -21.29 -1.04 -3.23
C VAL A 70 -19.98 -0.30 -2.98
N ARG A 71 -20.10 0.99 -2.58
CA ARG A 71 -18.94 1.83 -2.26
C ARG A 71 -18.35 1.44 -0.91
N ALA A 72 -17.03 1.51 -0.82
CA ALA A 72 -16.26 1.36 0.40
C ALA A 72 -15.55 2.67 0.73
N TRP A 73 -15.08 2.81 1.97
CA TRP A 73 -14.17 3.89 2.30
C TRP A 73 -12.79 3.58 1.72
N VAL A 74 -12.28 4.46 0.87
CA VAL A 74 -10.98 4.33 0.23
C VAL A 74 -10.06 5.46 0.67
N ARG A 75 -8.82 5.12 0.99
CA ARG A 75 -7.76 6.07 1.29
C ARG A 75 -6.52 5.73 0.47
N GLU A 76 -6.04 6.73 -0.25
CA GLU A 76 -4.89 6.67 -1.13
C GLU A 76 -3.86 7.69 -0.69
N VAL A 77 -2.63 7.23 -0.48
CA VAL A 77 -1.53 8.06 -0.02
C VAL A 77 -0.25 7.75 -0.78
N ALA A 78 0.61 8.75 -0.93
CA ALA A 78 2.01 8.56 -1.27
C ALA A 78 2.83 8.59 0.03
N LEU A 79 3.69 7.59 0.22
CA LEU A 79 4.70 7.58 1.28
C LEU A 79 5.99 8.15 0.71
N HIS A 80 6.55 9.11 1.45
CA HIS A 80 7.80 9.77 1.11
C HIS A 80 8.94 9.26 1.98
N CYS A 81 10.12 9.17 1.36
CA CYS A 81 11.41 9.13 2.04
C CYS A 81 12.19 10.33 1.53
N ASP A 82 12.50 11.26 2.42
CA ASP A 82 12.94 12.61 2.09
C ASP A 82 11.98 13.24 1.06
N GLU A 83 12.49 13.69 -0.08
CA GLU A 83 11.67 14.30 -1.13
C GLU A 83 11.09 13.29 -2.13
N GLN A 84 11.44 12.00 -2.00
CA GLN A 84 11.08 10.97 -2.98
C GLN A 84 9.80 10.22 -2.59
N ARG A 85 8.88 10.08 -3.54
CA ARG A 85 7.71 9.19 -3.42
C ARG A 85 8.12 7.75 -3.68
N VAL A 86 8.11 6.94 -2.63
CA VAL A 86 8.67 5.58 -2.67
C VAL A 86 7.60 4.49 -2.66
N VAL A 87 6.40 4.79 -2.15
CA VAL A 87 5.28 3.84 -2.09
C VAL A 87 3.96 4.56 -2.32
N PHE A 88 3.10 3.98 -3.16
CA PHE A 88 1.70 4.31 -3.23
C PHE A 88 0.91 3.29 -2.42
N ALA A 89 0.16 3.74 -1.41
CA ALA A 89 -0.65 2.87 -0.57
C ALA A 89 -2.15 3.14 -0.81
N HIS A 90 -2.86 2.10 -1.22
CA HIS A 90 -4.30 2.07 -1.45
C HIS A 90 -4.97 1.20 -0.39
N THR A 91 -5.84 1.82 0.41
CA THR A 91 -6.53 1.20 1.54
C THR A 91 -8.02 1.15 1.27
N VAL A 92 -8.65 -0.01 1.49
CA VAL A 92 -10.10 -0.23 1.36
C VAL A 92 -10.66 -0.73 2.69
N LEU A 93 -11.67 -0.02 3.21
CA LEU A 93 -12.43 -0.37 4.41
C LEU A 93 -13.92 -0.47 4.07
N PRO A 94 -14.56 -1.64 4.27
CA PRO A 94 -16.01 -1.77 4.14
C PRO A 94 -16.76 -0.79 5.06
N TYR A 95 -17.91 -0.31 4.59
CA TYR A 95 -18.79 0.52 5.42
C TYR A 95 -19.44 -0.27 6.57
N ARG A 96 -19.68 -1.57 6.33
CA ARG A 96 -20.25 -2.50 7.32
C ARG A 96 -19.27 -3.64 7.61
N PRO A 97 -19.20 -4.11 8.86
CA PRO A 97 -19.84 -3.55 10.04
C PRO A 97 -19.26 -2.17 10.41
N ARG A 98 -20.09 -1.32 11.05
CA ARG A 98 -19.63 -0.05 11.62
C ARG A 98 -18.80 -0.33 12.88
N GLY A 99 -17.84 0.53 13.16
CA GLY A 99 -16.99 0.43 14.34
C GLY A 99 -15.83 1.44 14.30
N PRO A 100 -14.92 1.38 15.29
CA PRO A 100 -13.89 2.40 15.49
C PRO A 100 -12.95 2.58 14.29
N LEU A 101 -12.74 1.55 13.47
CA LEU A 101 -11.80 1.61 12.35
C LEU A 101 -12.16 2.69 11.32
N GLN A 102 -13.45 2.94 11.07
CA GLN A 102 -13.87 4.02 10.16
C GLN A 102 -13.46 5.39 10.72
N LEU A 103 -13.66 5.62 12.01
CA LEU A 103 -13.33 6.88 12.66
C LEU A 103 -11.82 7.11 12.69
N TRP A 104 -11.05 6.06 13.03
CA TRP A 104 -9.59 6.14 13.06
C TRP A 104 -9.00 6.43 11.69
N LEU A 105 -9.47 5.75 10.63
CA LEU A 105 -9.03 6.02 9.26
C LEU A 105 -9.42 7.43 8.81
N ALA A 106 -10.64 7.88 9.12
CA ALA A 106 -11.10 9.21 8.75
C ALA A 106 -10.26 10.31 9.42
N ARG A 107 -9.87 10.12 10.69
CA ARG A 107 -9.07 11.06 11.49
C ARG A 107 -7.56 10.91 11.29
N LEU A 108 -7.11 9.95 10.49
CA LEU A 108 -5.69 9.65 10.36
C LEU A 108 -4.87 10.83 9.81
N GLY A 109 -5.48 11.75 9.03
CA GLY A 109 -4.80 12.94 8.53
C GLY A 109 -3.56 12.59 7.71
N SER A 110 -2.41 13.17 8.02
CA SER A 110 -1.07 12.82 7.49
C SER A 110 -0.37 11.69 8.28
N GLY A 111 -1.10 11.00 9.15
CA GLY A 111 -0.60 9.83 9.88
C GLY A 111 -0.42 8.60 9.00
N SER A 112 0.51 7.74 9.41
CA SER A 112 0.71 6.43 8.78
C SER A 112 -0.32 5.42 9.30
N LEU A 113 -1.01 4.77 8.36
CA LEU A 113 -1.86 3.63 8.69
C LEU A 113 -1.03 2.46 9.24
N GLY A 114 0.17 2.24 8.70
CA GLY A 114 1.08 1.23 9.22
C GLY A 114 1.37 1.47 10.71
N ALA A 115 1.67 2.70 11.10
CA ALA A 115 1.92 3.02 12.51
C ALA A 115 0.73 2.62 13.39
N LEU A 116 -0.50 3.00 13.01
CA LEU A 116 -1.73 2.61 13.73
C LEU A 116 -1.94 1.09 13.80
N LEU A 117 -1.76 0.39 12.68
CA LEU A 117 -2.00 -1.05 12.59
C LEU A 117 -1.01 -1.86 13.43
N PHE A 118 0.23 -1.37 13.58
CA PHE A 118 1.27 -2.04 14.34
C PHE A 118 1.33 -1.61 15.81
N SER A 119 0.85 -0.42 16.16
CA SER A 119 0.83 0.07 17.55
C SER A 119 -0.35 -0.45 18.36
N HIS A 120 -1.44 -0.88 17.71
CA HIS A 120 -2.66 -1.27 18.39
C HIS A 120 -2.83 -2.81 18.43
N PRO A 121 -2.79 -3.46 19.61
CA PRO A 121 -2.71 -4.92 19.72
C PRO A 121 -3.95 -5.67 19.24
N GLY A 122 -5.08 -4.97 19.05
CA GLY A 122 -6.31 -5.59 18.53
C GLY A 122 -6.26 -5.97 17.05
N PHE A 123 -5.27 -5.49 16.29
CA PHE A 123 -5.14 -5.83 14.87
C PHE A 123 -4.47 -7.20 14.68
N ARG A 124 -5.10 -8.01 13.84
CA ARG A 124 -4.52 -9.26 13.33
C ARG A 124 -4.31 -9.15 11.83
N ARG A 125 -3.06 -9.29 11.38
CA ARG A 125 -2.73 -9.34 9.95
C ARG A 125 -2.81 -10.77 9.43
N GLY A 126 -3.51 -10.95 8.32
CA GLY A 126 -3.55 -12.18 7.56
C GLY A 126 -2.28 -12.46 6.75
N LYS A 127 -2.43 -13.27 5.71
CA LYS A 127 -1.34 -13.55 4.75
C LYS A 127 -1.07 -12.30 3.90
N ILE A 128 0.20 -12.15 3.50
CA ILE A 128 0.61 -11.15 2.52
C ILE A 128 0.52 -11.80 1.15
N ASN A 129 -0.14 -11.13 0.22
CA ASN A 129 -0.21 -11.53 -1.17
C ASN A 129 0.61 -10.56 -2.04
N TYR A 130 1.10 -11.05 -3.16
CA TYR A 130 2.00 -10.31 -4.06
C TYR A 130 1.43 -10.27 -5.47
N LYS A 131 1.72 -9.18 -6.17
CA LYS A 131 1.37 -9.03 -7.58
C LYS A 131 2.35 -8.11 -8.28
N ARG A 132 2.60 -8.40 -9.54
CA ARG A 132 3.26 -7.48 -10.47
C ARG A 132 2.16 -6.83 -11.30
N LEU A 133 1.99 -5.52 -11.13
CA LEU A 133 0.99 -4.71 -11.80
C LEU A 133 1.53 -4.23 -13.14
N ASP A 134 0.67 -4.17 -14.13
CA ASP A 134 0.87 -3.51 -15.42
C ASP A 134 -0.35 -2.66 -15.74
N GLU A 135 -0.34 -1.98 -16.89
CA GLU A 135 -1.39 -1.08 -17.38
C GLU A 135 -2.82 -1.64 -17.32
N ARG A 136 -2.98 -2.97 -17.34
CA ARG A 136 -4.30 -3.62 -17.28
C ARG A 136 -4.88 -3.60 -15.87
N HIS A 137 -4.07 -3.29 -14.85
CA HIS A 137 -4.51 -3.21 -13.48
C HIS A 137 -5.11 -1.84 -13.17
N THR A 138 -6.29 -1.81 -12.55
CA THR A 138 -7.03 -0.59 -12.17
C THR A 138 -6.23 0.36 -11.28
N LEU A 139 -5.37 -0.17 -10.42
CA LEU A 139 -4.48 0.63 -9.57
C LEU A 139 -3.21 1.14 -10.27
N PHE A 140 -2.88 0.68 -11.48
CA PHE A 140 -1.60 1.00 -12.12
C PHE A 140 -1.50 2.49 -12.48
N ALA A 141 -2.49 3.05 -13.19
CA ALA A 141 -2.49 4.47 -13.56
C ALA A 141 -2.45 5.38 -12.32
N SER A 142 -3.26 5.08 -11.29
CA SER A 142 -3.22 5.80 -10.01
C SER A 142 -1.84 5.71 -9.35
N ALA A 143 -1.18 4.55 -9.42
CA ALA A 143 0.16 4.37 -8.87
C ALA A 143 1.22 5.20 -9.62
N LEU A 144 1.16 5.29 -10.95
CA LEU A 144 2.07 6.14 -11.72
C LEU A 144 1.94 7.60 -11.33
N GLY A 145 0.72 8.14 -11.31
CA GLY A 145 0.48 9.53 -10.90
C GLY A 145 0.85 9.79 -9.44
N ALA A 146 0.55 8.83 -8.55
CA ALA A 146 0.93 8.91 -7.15
C ALA A 146 2.45 8.94 -6.96
N LEU A 147 3.18 8.09 -7.68
CA LEU A 147 4.64 7.95 -7.57
C LEU A 147 5.43 8.95 -8.43
N GLN A 148 4.77 9.69 -9.32
CA GLN A 148 5.41 10.57 -10.31
C GLN A 148 6.46 9.79 -11.12
N LEU A 149 6.03 8.68 -11.72
CA LEU A 149 6.83 7.86 -12.60
C LEU A 149 6.31 8.00 -14.02
N GLU A 150 7.21 8.01 -14.99
CA GLU A 150 6.85 7.89 -16.40
C GLU A 150 6.50 6.43 -16.73
N GLU A 151 5.62 6.21 -17.71
CA GLU A 151 5.19 4.85 -18.09
C GLU A 151 6.36 3.96 -18.53
N VAL A 152 7.32 4.54 -19.24
CA VAL A 152 8.54 3.85 -19.71
C VAL A 152 9.42 3.41 -18.53
N GLU A 153 9.57 4.26 -17.51
CA GLU A 153 10.33 3.93 -16.30
C GLU A 153 9.64 2.87 -15.46
N ALA A 154 8.32 2.93 -15.39
CA ALA A 154 7.56 2.03 -14.56
C ALA A 154 7.53 0.63 -15.16
N GLY A 155 7.12 0.48 -16.43
CA GLY A 155 6.95 -0.78 -17.17
C GLY A 155 6.01 -1.80 -16.49
N ARG A 156 6.33 -2.19 -15.25
CA ARG A 156 5.54 -2.94 -14.28
C ARG A 156 5.91 -2.54 -12.85
N LEU A 157 4.92 -2.51 -11.95
CA LEU A 157 5.14 -2.19 -10.54
C LEU A 157 4.91 -3.39 -9.63
N TRP A 158 5.81 -3.63 -8.68
CA TRP A 158 5.59 -4.63 -7.66
C TRP A 158 4.67 -4.12 -6.57
N ALA A 159 3.74 -4.97 -6.15
CA ALA A 159 2.78 -4.67 -5.10
C ALA A 159 2.69 -5.82 -4.11
N ARG A 160 2.42 -5.47 -2.85
CA ARG A 160 1.96 -6.41 -1.84
C ARG A 160 0.61 -5.97 -1.28
N ARG A 161 -0.16 -6.93 -0.80
CA ARG A 161 -1.48 -6.71 -0.23
C ARG A 161 -1.63 -7.48 1.06
N SER A 162 -2.12 -6.80 2.08
CA SER A 162 -2.33 -7.34 3.42
C SER A 162 -3.76 -7.11 3.86
N HIS A 163 -4.40 -8.16 4.36
CA HIS A 163 -5.71 -8.09 5.01
C HIS A 163 -5.52 -7.97 6.53
N PHE A 164 -6.08 -6.94 7.15
CA PHE A 164 -6.06 -6.73 8.59
C PHE A 164 -7.47 -6.84 9.15
N ARG A 165 -7.59 -7.44 10.33
CA ARG A 165 -8.86 -7.58 11.06
C ARG A 165 -8.73 -6.90 12.42
N PHE A 166 -9.80 -6.23 12.84
CA PHE A 166 -9.94 -5.62 14.17
C PHE A 166 -11.38 -5.86 14.65
N GLY A 167 -11.56 -6.73 15.65
CA GLY A 167 -12.88 -7.22 16.03
C GLY A 167 -13.62 -7.81 14.81
N ALA A 168 -14.82 -7.30 14.54
CA ALA A 168 -15.63 -7.65 13.38
C ALA A 168 -15.27 -6.86 12.10
N GLN A 169 -14.45 -5.80 12.20
CA GLN A 169 -14.04 -4.98 11.06
C GLN A 169 -12.83 -5.56 10.36
N SER A 170 -12.71 -5.29 9.06
CA SER A 170 -11.55 -5.63 8.25
C SER A 170 -11.12 -4.46 7.37
N VAL A 171 -9.84 -4.39 7.05
CA VAL A 171 -9.29 -3.42 6.11
C VAL A 171 -8.27 -4.11 5.21
N LEU A 172 -8.29 -3.75 3.94
CA LEU A 172 -7.34 -4.23 2.96
C LEU A 172 -6.35 -3.11 2.63
N VAL A 173 -5.06 -3.41 2.72
CA VAL A 173 -4.00 -2.45 2.41
C VAL A 173 -3.17 -3.01 1.26
N THR A 174 -3.12 -2.27 0.16
CA THR A 174 -2.27 -2.56 -1.00
C THR A 174 -1.16 -1.51 -1.04
N GLU A 175 0.09 -1.96 -1.00
CA GLU A 175 1.29 -1.13 -1.10
C GLU A 175 1.99 -1.42 -2.41
N ILE A 176 2.18 -0.39 -3.24
CA ILE A 176 2.78 -0.45 -4.58
C ILE A 176 4.10 0.30 -4.53
N PHE A 177 5.18 -0.39 -4.93
CA PHE A 177 6.55 0.03 -4.68
C PHE A 177 7.17 0.72 -5.89
N SER A 178 7.75 1.89 -5.68
CA SER A 178 8.53 2.61 -6.69
C SER A 178 9.92 1.97 -6.88
N PRO A 179 10.49 1.96 -8.10
CA PRO A 179 11.90 1.64 -8.32
C PRO A 179 12.86 2.50 -7.49
N ARG A 180 12.50 3.75 -7.18
CA ARG A 180 13.28 4.66 -6.33
C ARG A 180 13.53 4.07 -4.94
N MET A 181 12.67 3.17 -4.45
CA MET A 181 12.85 2.51 -3.16
C MET A 181 14.15 1.68 -3.08
N LEU A 182 14.67 1.20 -4.23
CA LEU A 182 15.93 0.45 -4.28
C LEU A 182 17.17 1.33 -4.13
N GLN A 183 17.02 2.65 -4.27
CA GLN A 183 18.09 3.63 -4.11
C GLN A 183 18.23 4.11 -2.66
N LEU A 184 17.24 3.79 -1.79
CA LEU A 184 17.26 4.18 -0.39
C LEU A 184 18.36 3.44 0.37
N ARG A 185 19.34 4.19 0.86
CA ARG A 185 20.41 3.68 1.71
C ARG A 185 19.97 3.67 3.18
N GLU A 186 20.50 2.75 3.96
CA GLU A 186 20.30 2.81 5.41
C GLU A 186 21.04 4.03 5.96
N THR A 187 20.32 4.91 6.67
CA THR A 187 20.96 6.03 7.34
C THR A 187 21.76 5.50 8.52
N ASN A 188 23.08 5.62 8.46
CA ASN A 188 23.93 5.38 9.63
C ASN A 188 23.58 6.42 10.69
N LYS A 189 23.00 5.96 11.81
CA LYS A 189 22.66 6.80 12.98
C LYS A 189 23.86 7.54 13.63
N LYS A 190 25.08 7.41 13.09
CA LYS A 190 26.31 8.00 13.64
C LYS A 190 26.58 9.45 13.23
N GLU A 191 25.92 9.99 12.20
CA GLU A 191 26.20 11.37 11.75
C GLU A 191 25.37 12.44 12.48
N ALA A 192 24.33 12.05 13.23
CA ALA A 192 23.46 12.99 13.97
C ALA A 192 24.03 13.44 15.34
N HIS A 193 25.29 13.13 15.66
CA HIS A 193 25.97 13.59 16.89
C HIS A 193 27.29 14.33 16.63
N ALA A 194 27.62 14.61 15.36
CA ALA A 194 28.84 15.35 15.00
C ALA A 194 28.57 16.81 14.56
N ALA A 195 27.34 17.30 14.72
CA ALA A 195 26.94 18.66 14.33
C ALA A 195 26.15 19.37 15.45
N SER A 196 26.62 19.25 16.70
CA SER A 196 26.20 20.10 17.82
C SER A 196 27.39 20.45 18.67
#